data_AF-W2ZL77-F1
#
_entry.id   AF-W2ZL77-F1
#
_cell.length_a   1.000
_cell.length_b   1.000
_cell.length_c   1.000
_cell.angle_alpha   90.00
_cell.angle_beta   90.00
_cell.angle_gamma   90.00
#
_symmetry.space_group_name_H-M   'P 1'
#
loop_
_entity.id
_entity.type
_entity.pdbx_description
1 polymer ?
#
loop_
_entity_poly.entity_id
_entity_poly.type
_entity_poly.pdbx_seq_one_letter_code
_entity_poly.pdbx_strand_id
1 'polypeptide(L)'
;MDGTALQSTRKKRQHEPGEDQDKRKRRRESATYLHCSAISKQQKSDAKLLVAFMKLFLSDGFVLDTTVPDYRDRVLTLGKHAEAAVLEFLVQQKITSRGAAAVLKHLRILHRSGVQNAMIECHQRLLQTTAIRYPAPGHTKDILELVV
;
A
#
# COMPACT_ATOMS: atom_id res chain seq x y z
N MET A 1 -40.26 -71.06 33.80
CA MET A 1 -39.67 -70.85 32.47
C MET A 1 -39.51 -69.36 32.28
N ASP A 2 -38.61 -68.75 33.06
CA ASP A 2 -37.13 -68.83 32.91
C ASP A 2 -36.70 -68.10 31.62
N GLY A 3 -35.85 -67.09 31.63
CA GLY A 3 -35.21 -66.42 32.76
C GLY A 3 -34.14 -65.42 32.29
N THR A 4 -33.49 -64.81 33.27
CA THR A 4 -32.06 -64.44 33.24
C THR A 4 -31.67 -63.11 32.57
N ALA A 5 -30.66 -62.47 33.18
CA ALA A 5 -30.16 -61.13 32.89
C ALA A 5 -28.87 -61.15 32.05
N LEU A 6 -28.29 -59.94 31.89
CA LEU A 6 -26.98 -59.59 31.30
C LEU A 6 -26.84 -59.71 29.76
N GLN A 7 -26.46 -58.59 29.14
CA GLN A 7 -25.11 -58.28 28.59
C GLN A 7 -25.24 -57.00 27.73
N SER A 8 -24.56 -55.89 28.03
CA SER A 8 -23.15 -55.57 27.76
C SER A 8 -22.81 -55.22 26.30
N THR A 9 -22.02 -54.13 26.16
CA THR A 9 -21.17 -53.73 25.03
C THR A 9 -21.66 -52.72 23.95
N ARG A 10 -21.10 -51.50 24.05
CA ARG A 10 -20.28 -50.77 23.06
C ARG A 10 -20.75 -50.52 21.60
N LYS A 11 -20.41 -49.30 21.15
CA LYS A 11 -20.30 -48.76 19.75
C LYS A 11 -21.65 -48.30 19.12
N LYS A 12 -21.72 -47.25 18.27
CA LYS A 12 -20.77 -46.18 17.84
C LYS A 12 -21.46 -45.30 16.77
N ARG A 13 -21.49 -43.94 16.92
CA ARG A 13 -21.74 -42.92 15.85
C ARG A 13 -23.19 -42.87 15.29
N GLN A 14 -23.77 -41.77 14.76
CA GLN A 14 -23.40 -40.35 14.50
C GLN A 14 -24.70 -39.52 14.21
N HIS A 15 -24.67 -38.18 14.41
CA HIS A 15 -25.61 -37.15 13.88
C HIS A 15 -27.11 -37.27 14.26
N GLU A 16 -28.06 -36.32 14.05
CA GLU A 16 -28.18 -34.83 13.96
C GLU A 16 -29.72 -34.51 13.95
N PRO A 17 -30.26 -33.26 14.01
CA PRO A 17 -29.73 -31.95 14.46
C PRO A 17 -30.67 -31.23 15.48
N GLY A 18 -30.40 -29.96 15.84
CA GLY A 18 -31.39 -29.11 16.54
C GLY A 18 -30.83 -27.75 17.01
N GLU A 19 -31.29 -26.65 16.40
CA GLU A 19 -30.79 -25.28 16.64
C GLU A 19 -31.45 -24.62 17.87
N ASP A 20 -30.67 -23.87 18.67
CA ASP A 20 -30.92 -22.46 19.02
C ASP A 20 -29.88 -21.95 20.05
N GLN A 21 -29.31 -20.77 19.81
CA GLN A 21 -28.49 -20.01 20.77
C GLN A 21 -28.63 -18.51 20.49
N ASP A 22 -29.60 -17.87 21.14
CA ASP A 22 -29.72 -16.42 21.32
C ASP A 22 -28.39 -15.77 21.73
N LYS A 23 -27.70 -15.14 20.77
CA LYS A 23 -26.45 -14.41 21.04
C LYS A 23 -26.75 -12.99 21.48
N ARG A 24 -27.02 -12.87 22.78
CA ARG A 24 -27.26 -11.61 23.50
C ARG A 24 -26.28 -10.49 23.09
N LYS A 25 -26.87 -9.40 22.63
CA LYS A 25 -26.24 -8.17 22.12
C LYS A 25 -25.39 -7.46 23.18
N ARG A 26 -24.08 -7.76 23.24
CA ARG A 26 -23.14 -7.05 24.13
C ARG A 26 -22.83 -5.65 23.59
N ARG A 27 -23.65 -4.68 24.01
CA ARG A 27 -23.55 -3.24 23.66
C ARG A 27 -22.22 -2.67 24.17
N ARG A 28 -21.21 -2.59 23.29
CA ARG A 28 -19.88 -2.04 23.58
C ARG A 28 -19.93 -0.52 23.52
N GLU A 29 -20.16 0.10 24.66
CA GLU A 29 -19.98 1.55 24.83
C GLU A 29 -18.48 1.88 24.74
N SER A 30 -18.03 2.26 23.54
CA SER A 30 -16.67 2.73 23.32
C SER A 30 -16.61 4.23 23.63
N ALA A 31 -16.02 4.56 24.77
CA ALA A 31 -15.81 5.94 25.21
C ALA A 31 -15.11 6.79 24.13
N THR A 32 -15.66 7.97 23.88
CA THR A 32 -15.08 9.00 23.01
C THR A 32 -13.83 9.61 23.66
N TYR A 33 -12.70 8.91 23.56
CA TYR A 33 -11.39 9.54 23.65
C TYR A 33 -10.95 9.95 22.25
N LEU A 34 -10.52 11.21 22.12
CA LEU A 34 -10.01 11.81 20.89
C LEU A 34 -8.84 10.99 20.33
N HIS A 35 -9.14 10.10 19.37
CA HIS A 35 -8.12 9.37 18.64
C HIS A 35 -7.50 10.32 17.59
N CYS A 36 -6.48 11.07 18.02
CA CYS A 36 -5.53 11.69 17.11
C CYS A 36 -5.08 10.62 16.09
N SER A 37 -5.41 10.81 14.81
CA SER A 37 -5.31 9.79 13.76
C SER A 37 -3.91 9.21 13.61
N ALA A 38 -3.62 8.15 14.38
CA ALA A 38 -2.36 7.44 14.35
C ALA A 38 -2.21 6.70 13.01
N ILE A 39 -1.51 7.35 12.07
CA ILE A 39 -1.20 6.79 10.75
C ILE A 39 -0.52 5.43 10.93
N SER A 40 -1.13 4.38 10.39
CA SER A 40 -0.67 3.01 10.57
C SER A 40 0.70 2.78 9.91
N LYS A 41 1.44 1.75 10.36
CA LYS A 41 2.71 1.36 9.73
C LYS A 41 2.55 1.12 8.22
N GLN A 42 1.43 0.51 7.82
CA GLN A 42 1.07 0.23 6.42
C GLN A 42 0.83 1.52 5.62
N GLN A 43 0.09 2.48 6.17
CA GLN A 43 -0.13 3.77 5.49
C GLN A 43 1.19 4.53 5.27
N LYS A 44 2.14 4.43 6.21
CA LYS A 44 3.49 5.01 6.05
C LYS A 44 4.33 4.31 4.98
N SER A 45 4.27 2.99 4.84
CA SER A 45 4.98 2.27 3.77
C SER A 45 4.33 2.49 2.40
N ASP A 46 3.00 2.49 2.32
CA ASP A 46 2.27 2.78 1.07
C ASP A 46 2.54 4.21 0.58
N ALA A 47 2.55 5.21 1.48
CA ALA A 47 2.92 6.58 1.13
C ALA A 47 4.36 6.69 0.62
N LYS A 48 5.33 6.03 1.27
CA LYS A 48 6.73 5.98 0.78
C LYS A 48 6.83 5.37 -0.61
N LEU A 49 6.12 4.27 -0.86
CA LEU A 49 6.14 3.59 -2.17
C LEU A 49 5.46 4.44 -3.25
N LEU A 50 4.36 5.12 -2.93
CA LEU A 50 3.71 6.06 -3.86
C LEU A 50 4.66 7.21 -4.23
N VAL A 51 5.36 7.80 -3.26
CA VAL A 51 6.39 8.83 -3.52
C VAL A 51 7.55 8.27 -4.35
N ALA A 52 7.95 7.01 -4.15
CA ALA A 52 8.97 6.37 -4.98
C ALA A 52 8.52 6.26 -6.45
N PHE A 53 7.27 5.86 -6.71
CA PHE A 53 6.70 5.87 -8.06
C PHE A 53 6.60 7.29 -8.64
N MET A 54 6.11 8.27 -7.87
CA MET A 54 6.01 9.68 -8.32
C MET A 54 7.36 10.25 -8.78
N LYS A 55 8.46 9.89 -8.09
CA LYS A 55 9.82 10.31 -8.49
C LYS A 55 10.23 9.85 -9.89
N LEU A 56 9.68 8.75 -10.42
CA LEU A 56 9.99 8.24 -11.76
C LEU A 56 9.46 9.16 -12.87
N PHE A 57 8.45 9.98 -12.59
CA PHE A 57 7.84 10.90 -13.54
C PHE A 57 8.54 12.28 -13.60
N LEU A 58 9.70 12.40 -12.95
CA LEU A 58 10.55 13.60 -12.93
C LEU A 58 11.78 13.37 -13.82
N SER A 59 11.56 13.33 -15.14
CA SER A 59 12.57 12.99 -16.16
C SER A 59 13.81 13.90 -16.17
N ASP A 60 13.65 15.13 -15.68
CA ASP A 60 14.71 16.15 -15.71
C ASP A 60 15.54 16.14 -14.41
N GLY A 61 15.21 15.25 -13.48
CA GLY A 61 15.76 15.23 -12.13
C GLY A 61 15.13 16.31 -11.23
N PHE A 62 15.73 16.51 -10.06
CA PHE A 62 15.31 17.55 -9.12
C PHE A 62 16.37 17.84 -8.04
N VAL A 63 16.47 19.10 -7.64
CA VAL A 63 17.35 19.56 -6.56
C VAL A 63 16.50 20.08 -5.41
N LEU A 64 16.62 19.45 -4.24
CA LEU A 64 15.95 19.85 -3.01
C LEU A 64 17.01 20.11 -1.93
N ASP A 65 17.22 21.38 -1.60
CA ASP A 65 18.17 21.79 -0.55
C ASP A 65 17.39 22.25 0.68
N THR A 66 17.69 21.70 1.86
CA THR A 66 17.00 22.05 3.11
C THR A 66 17.44 23.39 3.70
N THR A 67 18.49 24.00 3.15
CA THR A 67 19.02 25.29 3.62
C THR A 67 18.32 26.50 3.00
N VAL A 68 17.62 26.33 1.88
CA VAL A 68 16.89 27.43 1.22
C VAL A 68 15.51 27.65 1.86
N PRO A 69 15.08 28.92 2.05
CA PRO A 69 13.83 29.22 2.75
C PRO A 69 12.58 28.73 2.00
N ASP A 70 12.67 28.58 0.69
CA ASP A 70 11.59 28.11 -0.20
C ASP A 70 11.54 26.57 -0.35
N TYR A 71 12.33 25.81 0.42
CA TYR A 71 12.38 24.34 0.37
C TYR A 71 10.99 23.69 0.39
N ARG A 72 10.09 24.16 1.25
CA ARG A 72 8.74 23.60 1.39
C ARG A 72 7.90 23.81 0.14
N ASP A 73 8.01 24.98 -0.48
CA ASP A 73 7.26 25.34 -1.69
C ASP A 73 7.81 24.62 -2.91
N ARG A 74 9.14 24.41 -2.98
CA ARG A 74 9.77 23.53 -3.98
C ARG A 74 9.27 22.08 -3.86
N VAL A 75 9.27 21.51 -2.66
CA VAL A 75 8.75 20.15 -2.40
C VAL A 75 7.28 20.04 -2.82
N LEU A 76 6.45 21.03 -2.47
CA LEU A 76 5.04 21.05 -2.82
C LEU A 76 4.80 21.18 -4.33
N THR A 77 5.54 22.06 -5.01
CA THR A 77 5.44 22.27 -6.46
C THR A 77 5.87 21.04 -7.23
N LEU A 78 7.01 20.44 -6.86
CA LEU A 78 7.51 19.20 -7.44
C LEU A 78 6.55 18.02 -7.20
N GLY A 79 5.98 17.92 -6.00
CA GLY A 79 4.97 16.92 -5.66
C GLY A 79 3.72 17.02 -6.54
N LYS A 80 3.19 18.23 -6.74
CA LYS A 80 2.04 18.49 -7.64
C LYS A 80 2.36 18.15 -9.09
N HIS A 81 3.56 18.50 -9.57
CA HIS A 81 3.97 18.18 -10.94
C HIS A 81 4.09 16.66 -11.16
N ALA A 82 4.74 15.95 -10.24
CA ALA A 82 4.81 14.48 -10.28
C ALA A 82 3.44 13.80 -10.15
N GLU A 83 2.53 14.35 -9.33
CA GLU A 83 1.14 13.86 -9.22
C GLU A 83 0.40 14.02 -10.55
N ALA A 84 0.47 15.20 -11.18
CA ALA A 84 -0.15 15.45 -12.47
C ALA A 84 0.34 14.47 -13.55
N ALA A 85 1.66 14.26 -13.65
CA ALA A 85 2.27 13.32 -14.59
C ALA A 85 1.84 11.86 -14.34
N VAL A 86 1.77 11.42 -13.08
CA VAL A 86 1.21 10.10 -12.71
C VAL A 86 -0.26 9.97 -13.16
N LEU A 87 -1.07 11.00 -12.92
CA LEU A 87 -2.49 10.98 -13.23
C LEU A 87 -2.77 11.05 -14.75
N GLU A 88 -1.91 11.72 -15.52
CA GLU A 88 -1.95 11.74 -16.98
C GLU A 88 -1.55 10.38 -17.55
N PHE A 89 -0.42 9.80 -17.10
CA PHE A 89 0.02 8.47 -17.48
C PHE A 89 -1.05 7.41 -17.22
N LEU A 90 -1.75 7.46 -16.07
CA LEU A 90 -2.88 6.56 -15.82
C LEU A 90 -4.02 6.72 -16.85
N VAL A 91 -4.33 7.93 -17.32
CA VAL A 91 -5.32 8.14 -18.39
C VAL A 91 -4.87 7.55 -19.71
N GLN A 92 -3.57 7.66 -20.05
CA GLN A 92 -2.99 7.01 -21.22
C GLN A 92 -3.16 5.47 -21.14
N GLN A 93 -2.95 4.90 -19.95
CA GLN A 93 -3.21 3.49 -19.62
C GLN A 93 -4.71 3.13 -19.43
N LYS A 94 -5.64 4.03 -19.81
CA LYS A 94 -7.11 3.88 -19.70
C LYS A 94 -7.64 3.69 -18.27
N ILE A 95 -6.90 4.17 -17.27
CA ILE A 95 -7.25 4.12 -15.84
C ILE A 95 -7.69 5.51 -15.37
N THR A 96 -8.95 5.61 -14.92
CA THR A 96 -9.57 6.87 -14.45
C THR A 96 -9.44 7.10 -12.93
N SER A 97 -8.85 6.15 -12.20
CA SER A 97 -8.71 6.19 -10.73
C SER A 97 -7.87 7.39 -10.26
N ARG A 98 -8.38 8.13 -9.27
CA ARG A 98 -7.70 9.29 -8.65
C ARG A 98 -7.34 9.14 -7.17
N GLY A 99 -7.95 8.18 -6.44
CA GLY A 99 -7.65 7.99 -5.02
C GLY A 99 -6.28 7.35 -4.79
N ALA A 100 -5.45 7.92 -3.91
CA ALA A 100 -4.05 7.52 -3.70
C ALA A 100 -3.81 6.00 -3.52
N ALA A 101 -4.66 5.30 -2.76
CA ALA A 101 -4.56 3.85 -2.57
C ALA A 101 -4.85 3.05 -3.86
N ALA A 102 -5.79 3.52 -4.68
CA ALA A 102 -6.14 2.90 -5.95
C ALA A 102 -5.12 3.24 -7.04
N VAL A 103 -4.61 4.48 -7.07
CA VAL A 103 -3.44 4.89 -7.88
C VAL A 103 -2.25 3.98 -7.57
N LEU A 104 -1.89 3.79 -6.30
CA LEU A 104 -0.80 2.89 -5.90
C LEU A 104 -1.05 1.43 -6.31
N LYS A 105 -2.29 0.94 -6.21
CA LYS A 105 -2.68 -0.39 -6.70
C LYS A 105 -2.41 -0.53 -8.20
N HIS A 106 -2.80 0.45 -9.00
CA HIS A 106 -2.57 0.43 -10.45
C HIS A 106 -1.09 0.56 -10.81
N LEU A 107 -0.32 1.43 -10.14
CA LEU A 107 1.12 1.55 -10.33
C LEU A 107 1.86 0.22 -10.05
N ARG A 108 1.48 -0.50 -8.99
CA ARG A 108 2.00 -1.85 -8.70
C ARG A 108 1.70 -2.89 -9.79
N ILE A 109 0.57 -2.76 -10.49
CA ILE A 109 0.21 -3.66 -11.61
C ILE A 109 1.06 -3.31 -12.84
N LEU A 110 1.15 -2.02 -13.17
CA LEU A 110 1.91 -1.51 -14.33
C LEU A 110 3.43 -1.72 -14.20
N HIS A 111 3.95 -1.69 -12.97
CA HIS A 111 5.33 -2.05 -12.65
C HIS A 111 5.61 -3.53 -12.94
N ARG A 112 4.75 -4.44 -12.44
CA ARG A 112 4.86 -5.89 -12.69
C ARG A 112 4.73 -6.29 -14.15
N SER A 113 4.10 -5.46 -14.99
CA SER A 113 4.04 -5.66 -16.44
C SER A 113 5.16 -4.92 -17.21
N GLY A 114 6.19 -4.41 -16.52
CA GLY A 114 7.36 -3.76 -17.13
C GLY A 114 7.09 -2.39 -17.78
N VAL A 115 5.86 -1.87 -17.75
CA VAL A 115 5.45 -0.64 -18.47
C VAL A 115 6.20 0.60 -17.95
N GLN A 116 6.73 0.55 -16.73
CA GLN A 116 7.48 1.63 -16.10
C GLN A 116 9.00 1.49 -16.20
N ASN A 117 9.52 0.41 -16.82
CA ASN A 117 10.95 0.11 -16.88
C ASN A 117 11.80 1.25 -17.45
N ALA A 118 11.38 1.87 -18.55
CA ALA A 118 12.10 2.99 -19.16
C ALA A 118 12.19 4.22 -18.23
N MET A 119 11.19 4.45 -17.37
CA MET A 119 11.21 5.52 -16.36
C MET A 119 12.11 5.17 -15.18
N ILE A 120 12.19 3.89 -14.80
CA ILE A 120 13.14 3.38 -13.80
C ILE A 120 14.58 3.56 -14.30
N GLU A 121 14.89 3.16 -15.53
CA GLU A 121 16.22 3.35 -16.15
C GLU A 121 16.59 4.84 -16.31
N CYS A 122 15.61 5.71 -16.60
CA CYS A 122 15.81 7.15 -16.61
C CYS A 122 16.17 7.66 -15.20
N HIS A 123 15.37 7.30 -14.19
CA HIS A 123 15.58 7.69 -12.79
C HIS A 123 16.94 7.20 -12.25
N GLN A 124 17.35 5.98 -12.58
CA GLN A 124 18.64 5.42 -12.19
C GLN A 124 19.83 6.16 -12.84
N ARG A 125 19.71 6.56 -14.11
CA ARG A 125 20.73 7.41 -14.77
C ARG A 125 20.82 8.81 -14.12
N LEU A 126 19.69 9.41 -13.76
CA LEU A 126 19.65 10.70 -13.05
C LEU A 126 20.28 10.65 -11.64
N LEU A 127 20.20 9.49 -10.97
CA LEU A 127 20.89 9.26 -9.69
C LEU A 127 22.43 9.22 -9.85
N GLN A 128 22.94 8.79 -11.00
CA GLN A 128 24.39 8.74 -11.28
C GLN A 128 24.98 10.11 -11.67
N THR A 129 24.20 10.97 -12.33
CA THR A 129 24.69 12.24 -12.91
C THR A 129 24.58 13.45 -11.97
N THR A 130 24.28 13.26 -10.68
CA THR A 130 24.02 14.30 -9.67
C THR A 130 22.80 15.21 -9.94
N ALA A 131 22.05 14.96 -11.01
CA ALA A 131 20.80 15.67 -11.34
C ALA A 131 19.71 15.51 -10.26
N ILE A 132 19.80 14.48 -9.42
CA ILE A 132 18.96 14.31 -8.23
C ILE A 132 19.76 14.57 -6.95
N ARG A 133 19.67 15.79 -6.43
CA ARG A 133 20.22 16.16 -5.11
C ARG A 133 19.10 16.13 -4.08
N TYR A 134 18.91 14.95 -3.48
CA TYR A 134 17.93 14.69 -2.42
C TYR A 134 18.65 14.41 -1.07
N PRO A 135 18.26 15.10 0.03
CA PRO A 135 18.96 15.04 1.32
C PRO A 135 18.74 13.75 2.13
N ALA A 136 17.83 12.86 1.71
CA ALA A 136 17.64 11.59 2.40
C ALA A 136 18.79 10.58 2.14
N PRO A 137 19.04 9.63 3.07
CA PRO A 137 20.08 8.62 2.92
C PRO A 137 19.99 7.82 1.62
N GLY A 138 21.14 7.46 1.06
CA GLY A 138 21.26 6.78 -0.24
C GLY A 138 20.39 5.53 -0.39
N HIS A 139 20.29 4.70 0.66
CA HIS A 139 19.48 3.48 0.71
C HIS A 139 17.95 3.70 0.66
N THR A 140 17.49 4.96 0.60
CA THR A 140 16.06 5.30 0.38
C THR A 140 15.77 5.89 -0.99
N LYS A 141 16.80 6.07 -1.83
CA LYS A 141 16.69 6.80 -3.11
C LYS A 141 16.13 5.95 -4.24
N ASP A 142 16.44 4.66 -4.22
CA ASP A 142 15.91 3.65 -5.14
C ASP A 142 15.25 2.52 -4.34
N ILE A 143 14.00 2.21 -4.68
CA ILE A 143 13.12 1.21 -4.04
C ILE A 143 12.41 0.38 -5.12
N LEU A 144 12.61 0.71 -6.40
CA LEU A 144 11.87 0.14 -7.53
C LEU A 144 12.86 -0.49 -8.51
N GLU A 145 12.94 -1.81 -8.47
CA GLU A 145 13.82 -2.58 -9.36
C GLU A 145 13.18 -2.75 -10.75
N LEU A 146 14.04 -2.96 -11.75
CA LEU A 146 13.62 -3.31 -13.10
C LEU A 146 12.92 -4.68 -13.10
N VAL A 147 11.80 -4.82 -13.81
CA VAL A 147 11.16 -6.12 -14.00
C VAL A 147 11.68 -6.74 -15.30
N VAL A 148 12.27 -7.94 -15.19
CA VAL A 148 12.85 -8.75 -16.28
C VAL A 148 11.88 -9.84 -16.71
#